data_AF-A0A3A1WY14-F1
#
_entry.id   AF-A0A3A1WY14-F1
#
_cell.length_a   1.000
_cell.length_b   1.000
_cell.length_c   1.000
_cell.angle_alpha   90.00
_cell.angle_beta   90.00
_cell.angle_gamma   90.00
#
_symmetry.space_group_name_H-M   'P 1'
#
loop_
_entity.id
_entity.type
_entity.pdbx_description
1 polymer ?
#
loop_
_entity_poly.entity_id
_entity_poly.type
_entity_poly.pdbx_seq_one_letter_code
_entity_poly.pdbx_strand_id
1 'polypeptide(L)'
;MYAATSGSASSQSQTSAQQNDQITSSASNNAAAKQDDTVWTSDDFNISADGKTIGLTGINKTNGYPGLNAKGIAKLKKNPHIVIPDGVEVILNQAFIGKKTDKTHIEGVTLPDSLKVIEDGAFSWQKIKGTVVIPKNVIAIHPAAFLGNEIEKVVFKSTLVESGKFNSTDDHAYYVAGLGNRAFQANKIKEIDFQGNLTDYKFHVDSNEKQNPAAAPFSNQELEEITLTVGDEFKMPVIIKQNGNDYKILNMVLAGNENNHVSLEDSGYFKKENGKIVALKEGSIQTQCLFYDSVNGFRPVGTVKVTYNIIPMAKIYTVKFVDRGNANYASVQVKEGKSINDESVKDQKMPDDPTKPGFTFKEWNEKQDGTGKVFKDSTKVSSDLTVYSIFTDYPPVITVQNKTITEGDSFDLNSLVVSATDKEDGDLKSSVQRTNDGGFDNTKVGSYNVTFSVKDKGGATATAAATVTVTKKPTPPTPPAPTPEPESEPEPTPTPEPEPDIDWDDIPDIDLTPDKEPEPVPVIVAPAPILPAAEAEPEPAPAPSQPEQPEQQPKHVAKHLPKTGSTATPVLGSAIASLFAGLTGLAESFAATRKRRN
;
A
#
# COMPACT_ATOMS: atom_id res chain seq x y z
N MET A 1 -44.73 44.81 -20.91
CA MET A 1 -43.52 44.79 -20.08
C MET A 1 -42.84 43.44 -20.25
N TYR A 2 -41.54 43.43 -20.58
CA TYR A 2 -40.50 42.37 -20.47
C TYR A 2 -40.87 40.91 -20.83
N ALA A 3 -40.40 40.34 -21.96
CA ALA A 3 -39.08 39.69 -22.24
C ALA A 3 -39.03 38.23 -21.74
N ALA A 4 -38.50 37.19 -22.43
CA ALA A 4 -37.33 37.15 -23.31
C ALA A 4 -37.27 35.92 -24.26
N THR A 5 -36.70 36.16 -25.45
CA THR A 5 -35.71 35.40 -26.25
C THR A 5 -35.77 33.88 -26.47
N SER A 6 -35.85 33.50 -27.75
CA SER A 6 -35.06 32.42 -28.36
C SER A 6 -34.57 32.87 -29.75
N GLY A 7 -33.32 32.57 -30.10
CA GLY A 7 -32.73 32.97 -31.38
C GLY A 7 -31.54 32.09 -31.73
N SER A 8 -31.69 31.31 -32.80
CA SER A 8 -30.68 30.49 -33.45
C SER A 8 -29.73 31.36 -34.31
N ALA A 9 -28.48 30.93 -34.47
CA ALA A 9 -27.68 31.28 -35.63
C ALA A 9 -26.51 30.30 -35.85
N SER A 10 -26.47 29.78 -37.06
CA SER A 10 -25.36 29.10 -37.73
C SER A 10 -24.12 30.00 -37.87
N SER A 11 -22.91 29.43 -37.87
CA SER A 11 -21.76 30.08 -38.50
C SER A 11 -20.92 29.09 -39.30
N GLN A 12 -20.70 29.45 -40.57
CA GLN A 12 -19.66 28.94 -41.45
C GLN A 12 -18.36 29.68 -41.14
N SER A 13 -17.21 29.02 -41.30
CA SER A 13 -15.89 29.66 -41.27
C SER A 13 -15.11 29.36 -42.55
N GLN A 14 -14.57 30.43 -43.15
CA GLN A 14 -13.55 30.39 -44.19
C GLN A 14 -12.46 31.44 -43.87
N THR A 15 -11.21 30.98 -43.92
CA THR A 15 -9.97 31.65 -44.36
C THR A 15 -9.47 32.94 -43.70
N SER A 16 -8.19 32.93 -43.30
CA SER A 16 -7.18 33.91 -43.76
C SER A 16 -5.76 33.47 -43.35
N ALA A 17 -4.79 33.84 -44.18
CA ALA A 17 -3.38 33.46 -44.11
C ALA A 17 -2.48 34.67 -43.82
N GLN A 18 -1.25 34.36 -43.37
CA GLN A 18 0.01 35.12 -43.40
C GLN A 18 0.18 36.39 -42.55
N GLN A 19 1.20 36.36 -41.68
CA GLN A 19 2.27 37.36 -41.71
C GLN A 19 3.62 36.80 -41.22
N ASN A 20 4.66 37.43 -41.74
CA ASN A 20 6.06 37.02 -41.86
C ASN A 20 6.91 37.95 -40.98
N ASP A 21 7.94 37.45 -40.31
CA ASP A 21 9.08 38.26 -39.87
C ASP A 21 10.36 37.40 -39.79
N GLN A 22 11.35 37.77 -40.63
CA GLN A 22 12.78 37.55 -40.41
C GLN A 22 13.35 38.86 -39.83
N ILE A 23 14.30 38.89 -38.90
CA ILE A 23 15.78 38.82 -39.05
C ILE A 23 16.28 38.91 -37.58
N THR A 24 17.20 38.09 -37.08
CA THR A 24 18.66 38.37 -37.03
C THR A 24 19.45 37.11 -36.65
N SER A 25 20.54 36.85 -37.37
CA SER A 25 21.62 35.97 -36.96
C SER A 25 22.57 36.68 -35.98
N SER A 26 22.91 36.03 -34.86
CA SER A 26 24.15 36.31 -34.13
C SER A 26 24.52 35.19 -33.17
N ALA A 27 25.78 34.76 -33.30
CA ALA A 27 26.65 34.16 -32.29
C ALA A 27 26.36 32.73 -31.79
N SER A 28 27.24 31.84 -32.30
CA SER A 28 27.79 30.63 -31.67
C SER A 28 27.52 30.49 -30.17
N ASN A 29 26.83 29.42 -29.81
CA ASN A 29 27.05 28.70 -28.56
C ASN A 29 26.95 27.20 -28.85
N ASN A 30 28.10 26.63 -29.20
CA ASN A 30 28.30 25.18 -29.29
C ASN A 30 28.37 24.60 -27.87
N ALA A 31 27.23 24.55 -27.18
CA ALA A 31 27.02 23.65 -26.07
C ALA A 31 26.34 22.41 -26.66
N ALA A 32 27.12 21.35 -26.89
CA ALA A 32 26.56 20.04 -27.20
C ALA A 32 25.63 19.68 -26.04
N ALA A 33 24.32 19.86 -26.27
CA ALA A 33 23.30 19.40 -25.35
C ALA A 33 23.57 17.92 -25.12
N LYS A 34 23.93 17.55 -23.89
CA LYS A 34 24.01 16.14 -23.49
C LYS A 34 22.63 15.57 -23.76
N GLN A 35 22.51 14.79 -24.83
CA GLN A 35 21.30 14.07 -25.17
C GLN A 35 20.93 13.24 -23.95
N ASP A 36 19.74 13.46 -23.39
CA ASP A 36 19.23 12.68 -22.27
C ASP A 36 19.26 11.20 -22.68
N ASP A 37 20.14 10.45 -22.02
CA ASP A 37 20.41 9.06 -22.38
C ASP A 37 19.31 8.10 -21.89
N THR A 38 18.21 8.63 -21.35
CA THR A 38 16.99 7.90 -21.00
C THR A 38 15.89 8.01 -22.07
N VAL A 39 15.96 9.00 -22.97
CA VAL A 39 14.96 9.21 -24.03
C VAL A 39 15.23 8.27 -25.21
N TRP A 40 14.24 7.48 -25.60
CA TRP A 40 14.33 6.55 -26.73
C TRP A 40 14.24 7.27 -28.08
N THR A 41 15.06 6.85 -29.03
CA THR A 41 15.20 7.39 -30.39
C THR A 41 15.37 6.25 -31.39
N SER A 42 15.17 6.50 -32.69
CA SER A 42 15.39 5.50 -33.75
C SER A 42 16.78 4.87 -33.71
N ASP A 43 17.80 5.63 -33.30
CA ASP A 43 19.20 5.19 -33.21
C ASP A 43 19.47 4.14 -32.13
N ASP A 44 18.50 3.85 -31.25
CA ASP A 44 18.62 2.82 -30.23
C ASP A 44 18.19 1.43 -30.74
N PHE A 45 17.56 1.39 -31.91
CA PHE A 45 16.96 0.19 -32.49
C PHE A 45 17.78 -0.31 -33.68
N ASN A 46 17.68 -1.61 -33.96
CA ASN A 46 18.06 -2.16 -35.26
C ASN A 46 16.86 -1.97 -36.19
N ILE A 47 16.83 -0.81 -36.86
CA ILE A 47 15.76 -0.40 -37.76
C ILE A 47 16.20 -0.54 -39.22
N SER A 48 15.28 -0.91 -40.10
CA SER A 48 15.51 -0.94 -41.55
C SER A 48 15.84 0.45 -42.10
N ALA A 49 16.51 0.51 -43.25
CA ALA A 49 16.95 1.77 -43.86
C ALA A 49 15.80 2.74 -44.20
N ASP A 50 14.59 2.21 -44.43
CA ASP A 50 13.38 3.00 -44.66
C ASP A 50 12.70 3.47 -43.35
N GLY A 51 13.22 3.07 -42.19
CA GLY A 51 12.70 3.43 -40.88
C GLY A 51 11.42 2.69 -40.47
N LYS A 52 10.96 1.70 -41.24
CA LYS A 52 9.64 1.09 -41.05
C LYS A 52 9.62 -0.18 -40.24
N THR A 53 10.74 -0.89 -40.16
CA THR A 53 10.80 -2.24 -39.60
C THR A 53 11.84 -2.31 -38.49
N ILE A 54 11.46 -2.80 -37.32
CA ILE A 54 12.40 -3.13 -36.24
C ILE A 54 12.70 -4.63 -36.24
N GLY A 55 13.99 -4.95 -36.11
CA GLY A 55 14.53 -6.30 -36.15
C GLY A 55 15.44 -6.49 -37.37
N LEU A 56 16.13 -7.63 -37.44
CA LEU A 56 17.05 -7.92 -38.54
C LEU A 56 16.31 -8.37 -39.80
N THR A 57 16.44 -7.60 -40.89
CA THR A 57 15.90 -7.91 -42.22
C THR A 57 16.91 -8.72 -43.06
N GLY A 58 16.45 -9.73 -43.83
CA GLY A 58 17.27 -10.46 -44.84
C GLY A 58 17.62 -11.92 -44.48
N ILE A 59 18.57 -12.52 -45.21
CA ILE A 59 18.97 -13.95 -45.12
C ILE A 59 19.78 -14.27 -43.84
N ASN A 60 20.16 -13.26 -43.05
CA ASN A 60 20.88 -13.39 -41.77
C ASN A 60 19.97 -13.82 -40.59
N LYS A 61 18.85 -14.50 -40.88
CA LYS A 61 17.97 -15.16 -39.89
C LYS A 61 18.68 -16.25 -39.07
N THR A 62 19.88 -16.66 -39.47
CA THR A 62 20.61 -17.78 -38.90
C THR A 62 21.32 -17.46 -37.58
N ASN A 63 21.51 -16.17 -37.21
CA ASN A 63 22.31 -15.79 -36.03
C ASN A 63 21.74 -14.66 -35.13
N GLY A 64 20.43 -14.37 -35.17
CA GLY A 64 19.75 -13.59 -34.10
C GLY A 64 18.66 -12.63 -34.58
N TYR A 65 17.87 -12.12 -33.64
CA TYR A 65 16.92 -11.01 -33.84
C TYR A 65 16.94 -10.04 -32.64
N PRO A 66 17.93 -9.16 -32.47
CA PRO A 66 17.81 -8.09 -31.51
C PRO A 66 17.18 -6.86 -32.19
N GLY A 67 16.07 -6.38 -31.65
CA GLY A 67 15.39 -5.14 -32.03
C GLY A 67 16.11 -3.92 -31.46
N LEU A 68 16.95 -4.11 -30.45
CA LEU A 68 17.86 -3.10 -29.89
C LEU A 68 19.28 -3.32 -30.40
N ASN A 69 19.96 -2.23 -30.74
CA ASN A 69 21.41 -2.26 -30.98
C ASN A 69 22.17 -2.09 -29.66
N ALA A 70 23.50 -2.01 -29.71
CA ALA A 70 24.33 -1.85 -28.50
C ALA A 70 23.98 -0.60 -27.66
N LYS A 71 23.59 0.50 -28.33
CA LYS A 71 23.14 1.75 -27.67
C LYS A 71 21.80 1.52 -26.96
N GLY A 72 20.83 0.90 -27.63
CA GLY A 72 19.55 0.55 -27.03
C GLY A 72 19.68 -0.40 -25.84
N ILE A 73 20.56 -1.41 -25.90
CA ILE A 73 20.83 -2.31 -24.78
C ILE A 73 21.44 -1.56 -23.57
N ALA A 74 22.34 -0.61 -23.82
CA ALA A 74 22.89 0.23 -22.76
C ALA A 74 21.82 1.15 -22.14
N LYS A 75 20.90 1.67 -22.97
CA LYS A 75 19.77 2.52 -22.55
C LYS A 75 18.72 1.76 -21.75
N LEU A 76 18.43 0.51 -22.12
CA LEU A 76 17.46 -0.34 -21.45
C LEU A 76 17.77 -0.52 -19.95
N LYS A 77 19.05 -0.53 -19.57
CA LYS A 77 19.49 -0.58 -18.16
C LYS A 77 19.07 0.64 -17.33
N LYS A 78 18.85 1.78 -17.99
CA LYS A 78 18.51 3.06 -17.35
C LYS A 78 17.02 3.35 -17.44
N ASN A 79 16.41 2.99 -18.56
CA ASN A 79 14.98 3.14 -18.80
C ASN A 79 14.42 1.84 -19.37
N PRO A 80 13.78 0.97 -18.56
CA PRO A 80 13.26 -0.31 -19.03
C PRO A 80 11.92 -0.17 -19.78
N HIS A 81 11.37 1.05 -19.88
CA HIS A 81 10.17 1.35 -20.68
C HIS A 81 10.59 1.84 -22.06
N ILE A 82 10.49 0.97 -23.08
CA ILE A 82 10.87 1.34 -24.44
C ILE A 82 9.77 2.17 -25.11
N VAL A 83 10.16 3.15 -25.91
CA VAL A 83 9.23 3.86 -26.80
C VAL A 83 9.60 3.51 -28.23
N ILE A 84 8.73 2.77 -28.91
CA ILE A 84 8.92 2.43 -30.31
C ILE A 84 8.75 3.72 -31.15
N PRO A 85 9.74 4.08 -32.00
CA PRO A 85 9.71 5.34 -32.74
C PRO A 85 8.52 5.47 -33.70
N ASP A 86 8.02 6.69 -33.87
CA ASP A 86 7.04 7.00 -34.92
C ASP A 86 7.59 6.67 -36.31
N GLY A 87 6.72 6.19 -37.20
CA GLY A 87 7.07 5.75 -38.55
C GLY A 87 7.35 4.24 -38.64
N VAL A 88 7.62 3.57 -37.52
CA VAL A 88 7.72 2.11 -37.47
C VAL A 88 6.34 1.51 -37.74
N GLU A 89 6.26 0.63 -38.74
CA GLU A 89 5.07 -0.08 -39.15
C GLU A 89 5.09 -1.55 -38.69
N VAL A 90 6.28 -2.12 -38.44
CA VAL A 90 6.46 -3.58 -38.24
C VAL A 90 7.49 -3.88 -37.18
N ILE A 91 7.17 -4.81 -36.29
CA ILE A 91 8.12 -5.40 -35.36
C ILE A 91 8.25 -6.88 -35.71
N LEU A 92 9.44 -7.28 -36.15
CA LEU A 92 9.69 -8.63 -36.65
C LEU A 92 9.68 -9.68 -35.55
N ASN A 93 9.54 -10.94 -36.00
CA ASN A 93 9.55 -12.13 -35.17
C ASN A 93 10.72 -12.07 -34.17
N GLN A 94 10.40 -12.27 -32.89
CA GLN A 94 11.37 -12.33 -31.80
C GLN A 94 12.29 -11.10 -31.64
N ALA A 95 11.96 -9.95 -32.24
CA ALA A 95 12.82 -8.76 -32.17
C ALA A 95 13.21 -8.38 -30.74
N PHE A 96 12.31 -8.52 -29.78
CA PHE A 96 12.55 -8.25 -28.37
C PHE A 96 12.28 -9.47 -27.49
N ILE A 97 12.55 -10.69 -27.99
CA ILE A 97 12.41 -11.89 -27.17
C ILE A 97 13.37 -11.83 -25.97
N GLY A 98 12.83 -12.05 -24.78
CA GLY A 98 13.63 -12.19 -23.57
C GLY A 98 14.13 -13.63 -23.41
N LYS A 99 15.26 -13.76 -22.72
CA LYS A 99 15.85 -15.05 -22.38
C LYS A 99 16.03 -15.11 -20.88
N LYS A 100 15.87 -16.31 -20.31
CA LYS A 100 16.09 -16.56 -18.88
C LYS A 100 17.48 -16.12 -18.36
N THR A 101 18.47 -16.03 -19.25
CA THR A 101 19.83 -15.59 -18.94
C THR A 101 20.02 -14.08 -18.96
N ASP A 102 19.04 -13.32 -19.45
CA ASP A 102 19.16 -11.88 -19.61
C ASP A 102 19.15 -11.20 -18.24
N LYS A 103 20.07 -10.26 -18.05
CA LYS A 103 20.18 -9.47 -16.80
C LYS A 103 19.26 -8.26 -16.80
N THR A 104 18.69 -7.95 -17.96
CA THR A 104 17.94 -6.72 -18.25
C THR A 104 16.78 -7.10 -19.14
N HIS A 105 15.58 -6.66 -18.78
CA HIS A 105 14.35 -6.94 -19.51
C HIS A 105 13.65 -5.63 -19.82
N ILE A 106 12.80 -5.66 -20.83
CA ILE A 106 11.82 -4.60 -21.08
C ILE A 106 10.71 -4.76 -20.05
N GLU A 107 10.43 -3.70 -19.30
CA GLU A 107 9.37 -3.66 -18.28
C GLU A 107 8.15 -2.85 -18.74
N GLY A 108 8.26 -2.10 -19.83
CA GLY A 108 7.16 -1.35 -20.41
C GLY A 108 7.40 -1.03 -21.89
N VAL A 109 6.32 -0.80 -22.63
CA VAL A 109 6.38 -0.49 -24.06
C VAL A 109 5.33 0.55 -24.44
N THR A 110 5.75 1.57 -25.17
CA THR A 110 4.86 2.47 -25.91
C THR A 110 4.94 2.15 -27.39
N LEU A 111 3.79 1.85 -28.00
CA LEU A 111 3.65 1.52 -29.41
C LEU A 111 3.10 2.74 -30.18
N PRO A 112 3.66 3.11 -31.35
CA PRO A 112 3.25 4.28 -32.12
C PRO A 112 1.98 3.99 -32.92
N ASP A 113 1.24 5.04 -33.26
CA ASP A 113 0.07 4.95 -34.14
C ASP A 113 0.43 4.47 -35.56
N SER A 114 1.69 4.56 -36.00
CA SER A 114 2.14 4.03 -37.30
C SER A 114 2.20 2.50 -37.35
N LEU A 115 2.21 1.83 -36.19
CA LEU A 115 2.41 0.39 -36.10
C LEU A 115 1.24 -0.38 -36.73
N LYS A 116 1.56 -1.35 -37.57
CA LYS A 116 0.61 -2.24 -38.26
C LYS A 116 0.71 -3.69 -37.79
N VAL A 117 1.93 -4.20 -37.61
CA VAL A 117 2.17 -5.63 -37.38
C VAL A 117 3.15 -5.87 -36.24
N ILE A 118 2.79 -6.79 -35.35
CA ILE A 118 3.66 -7.36 -34.33
C ILE A 118 3.77 -8.85 -34.60
N GLU A 119 4.93 -9.30 -35.06
CA GLU A 119 5.16 -10.69 -35.48
C GLU A 119 5.42 -11.67 -34.31
N ASP A 120 5.56 -12.95 -34.65
CA ASP A 120 5.56 -14.04 -33.67
C ASP A 120 6.62 -13.82 -32.58
N GLY A 121 6.18 -13.89 -31.33
CA GLY A 121 7.03 -13.76 -30.16
C GLY A 121 7.85 -12.47 -30.06
N ALA A 122 7.46 -11.40 -30.76
CA ALA A 122 8.20 -10.14 -30.80
C ALA A 122 8.59 -9.60 -29.42
N PHE A 123 7.75 -9.76 -28.40
CA PHE A 123 7.97 -9.33 -27.02
C PHE A 123 7.85 -10.49 -26.01
N SER A 124 8.01 -11.75 -26.44
CA SER A 124 7.88 -12.88 -25.52
C SER A 124 8.94 -12.85 -24.42
N TRP A 125 8.61 -13.37 -23.24
CA TRP A 125 9.53 -13.63 -22.13
C TRP A 125 10.27 -12.38 -21.61
N GLN A 126 9.66 -11.22 -21.76
CA GLN A 126 10.09 -9.97 -21.13
C GLN A 126 9.42 -9.79 -19.76
N LYS A 127 9.49 -8.59 -19.19
CA LYS A 127 8.91 -8.23 -17.89
C LYS A 127 7.90 -7.09 -18.02
N ILE A 128 7.26 -6.97 -19.18
CA ILE A 128 6.32 -5.90 -19.49
C ILE A 128 5.16 -5.96 -18.50
N LYS A 129 4.93 -4.88 -17.76
CA LYS A 129 3.90 -4.80 -16.71
C LYS A 129 2.91 -3.66 -16.96
N GLY A 130 1.82 -3.65 -16.20
CA GLY A 130 0.80 -2.61 -16.28
C GLY A 130 -0.06 -2.70 -17.54
N THR A 131 -0.31 -1.57 -18.20
CA THR A 131 -1.21 -1.49 -19.35
C THR A 131 -0.46 -1.45 -20.68
N VAL A 132 -0.78 -2.36 -21.59
CA VAL A 132 -0.36 -2.30 -22.99
C VAL A 132 -1.51 -1.81 -23.86
N VAL A 133 -1.29 -0.72 -24.58
CA VAL A 133 -2.25 -0.17 -25.55
C VAL A 133 -1.84 -0.62 -26.94
N ILE A 134 -2.72 -1.35 -27.62
CA ILE A 134 -2.59 -1.73 -29.02
C ILE A 134 -3.15 -0.59 -29.88
N PRO A 135 -2.31 0.13 -30.66
CA PRO A 135 -2.72 1.29 -31.44
C PRO A 135 -3.76 0.99 -32.53
N LYS A 136 -4.41 2.06 -33.02
CA LYS A 136 -5.57 1.95 -33.93
C LYS A 136 -5.25 1.39 -35.32
N ASN A 137 -3.99 1.47 -35.76
CA ASN A 137 -3.58 1.01 -37.08
C ASN A 137 -3.00 -0.42 -37.04
N VAL A 138 -2.92 -1.04 -35.86
CA VAL A 138 -2.48 -2.44 -35.77
C VAL A 138 -3.55 -3.33 -36.40
N ILE A 139 -3.12 -4.11 -37.38
CA ILE A 139 -3.94 -5.08 -38.11
C ILE A 139 -3.64 -6.52 -37.68
N ALA A 140 -2.44 -6.78 -37.15
CA ALA A 140 -2.00 -8.13 -36.81
C ALA A 140 -1.14 -8.16 -35.55
N ILE A 141 -1.50 -9.05 -34.62
CA ILE A 141 -0.66 -9.48 -33.51
C ILE A 141 -0.53 -10.98 -33.60
N HIS A 142 0.66 -11.44 -33.92
CA HIS A 142 0.94 -12.81 -34.24
C HIS A 142 1.06 -13.72 -33.00
N PRO A 143 1.17 -15.04 -33.24
CA PRO A 143 1.31 -16.03 -32.17
C PRO A 143 2.39 -15.66 -31.14
N ALA A 144 2.05 -15.84 -29.87
CA ALA A 144 2.96 -15.60 -28.74
C ALA A 144 3.59 -14.20 -28.63
N ALA A 145 3.13 -13.18 -29.38
CA ALA A 145 3.77 -11.86 -29.45
C ALA A 145 4.14 -11.26 -28.08
N PHE A 146 3.30 -11.41 -27.05
CA PHE A 146 3.51 -10.96 -25.67
C PHE A 146 3.47 -12.11 -24.65
N LEU A 147 3.75 -13.35 -25.06
CA LEU A 147 3.79 -14.53 -24.17
C LEU A 147 4.74 -14.32 -22.98
N GLY A 148 4.33 -14.71 -21.77
CA GLY A 148 5.25 -14.81 -20.63
C GLY A 148 5.76 -13.48 -20.10
N ASN A 149 4.87 -12.49 -19.99
CA ASN A 149 5.13 -11.15 -19.44
C ASN A 149 4.37 -10.95 -18.12
N GLU A 150 4.28 -9.71 -17.63
CA GLU A 150 3.57 -9.34 -16.40
C GLU A 150 2.45 -8.32 -16.67
N ILE A 151 1.89 -8.33 -17.90
CA ILE A 151 0.88 -7.37 -18.33
C ILE A 151 -0.38 -7.56 -17.50
N GLU A 152 -0.94 -6.48 -16.98
CA GLU A 152 -2.15 -6.49 -16.14
C GLU A 152 -3.40 -6.09 -16.94
N LYS A 153 -3.23 -5.26 -17.97
CA LYS A 153 -4.32 -4.76 -18.80
C LYS A 153 -3.91 -4.63 -20.26
N VAL A 154 -4.81 -5.00 -21.16
CA VAL A 154 -4.65 -4.75 -22.60
C VAL A 154 -5.80 -3.91 -23.11
N VAL A 155 -5.48 -2.87 -23.90
CA VAL A 155 -6.48 -2.00 -24.54
C VAL A 155 -6.31 -2.07 -26.04
N PHE A 156 -7.35 -2.48 -26.76
CA PHE A 156 -7.38 -2.49 -28.21
C PHE A 156 -8.07 -1.26 -28.76
N LYS A 157 -7.33 -0.39 -29.46
CA LYS A 157 -7.88 0.79 -30.14
C LYS A 157 -8.49 0.51 -31.50
N SER A 158 -8.37 -0.72 -32.01
CA SER A 158 -8.86 -1.16 -33.32
C SER A 158 -9.24 -2.63 -33.32
N THR A 159 -10.14 -3.02 -34.22
CA THR A 159 -10.67 -4.38 -34.38
C THR A 159 -9.72 -5.35 -35.11
N LEU A 160 -8.49 -4.93 -35.46
CA LEU A 160 -7.48 -5.74 -36.15
C LEU A 160 -7.94 -6.19 -37.56
N VAL A 161 -8.08 -5.24 -38.49
CA VAL A 161 -8.76 -5.39 -39.80
C VAL A 161 -8.23 -6.56 -40.66
N GLU A 162 -9.14 -7.40 -41.15
CA GLU A 162 -8.93 -8.67 -41.88
C GLU A 162 -8.21 -8.55 -43.25
N SER A 163 -8.12 -7.36 -43.84
CA SER A 163 -7.52 -7.16 -45.17
C SER A 163 -6.58 -5.96 -45.21
N GLY A 164 -5.63 -5.93 -44.28
CA GLY A 164 -4.45 -5.10 -44.44
C GLY A 164 -3.48 -5.75 -45.42
N LYS A 165 -3.21 -5.07 -46.53
CA LYS A 165 -1.95 -5.29 -47.23
C LYS A 165 -0.85 -4.64 -46.41
N PHE A 166 0.31 -5.27 -46.33
CA PHE A 166 1.45 -4.68 -45.61
C PHE A 166 1.86 -3.36 -46.29
N ASN A 167 1.93 -3.37 -47.63
CA ASN A 167 2.00 -2.18 -48.48
C ASN A 167 0.73 -2.03 -49.33
N SER A 168 0.35 -0.80 -49.67
CA SER A 168 -0.77 -0.54 -50.60
C SER A 168 -0.58 -1.20 -51.97
N THR A 169 0.67 -1.55 -52.32
CA THR A 169 1.09 -2.19 -53.57
C THR A 169 1.09 -3.72 -53.54
N ASP A 170 0.87 -4.38 -52.40
CA ASP A 170 0.94 -5.85 -52.37
C ASP A 170 -0.24 -6.48 -53.13
N ASP A 171 0.00 -7.52 -53.92
CA ASP A 171 -1.08 -8.16 -54.69
C ASP A 171 -1.99 -9.07 -53.84
N HIS A 172 -1.56 -9.41 -52.63
CA HIS A 172 -2.27 -10.29 -51.69
C HIS A 172 -2.30 -9.68 -50.29
N ALA A 173 -3.32 -10.01 -49.48
CA ALA A 173 -3.40 -9.60 -48.08
C ALA A 173 -2.26 -10.21 -47.25
N TYR A 174 -1.83 -9.51 -46.20
CA TYR A 174 -0.84 -10.04 -45.26
C TYR A 174 -1.41 -11.30 -44.57
N TYR A 175 -0.63 -12.39 -44.57
CA TYR A 175 -1.13 -13.77 -44.44
C TYR A 175 -1.82 -14.08 -43.09
N VAL A 176 -1.64 -13.25 -42.06
CA VAL A 176 -2.24 -13.46 -40.72
C VAL A 176 -2.67 -12.14 -40.06
N ALA A 177 -3.60 -11.40 -40.69
CA ALA A 177 -4.30 -10.30 -39.99
C ALA A 177 -5.08 -10.85 -38.77
N GLY A 178 -5.25 -10.07 -37.69
CA GLY A 178 -5.97 -10.48 -36.47
C GLY A 178 -5.07 -10.85 -35.28
N LEU A 179 -5.65 -11.54 -34.29
CA LEU A 179 -5.00 -11.91 -33.03
C LEU A 179 -4.65 -13.40 -32.99
N GLY A 180 -3.36 -13.70 -32.97
CA GLY A 180 -2.81 -15.06 -33.04
C GLY A 180 -2.93 -15.86 -31.74
N ASN A 181 -2.68 -17.16 -31.85
CA ASN A 181 -2.71 -18.07 -30.71
C ASN A 181 -1.74 -17.65 -29.60
N ARG A 182 -2.19 -17.72 -28.35
CA ARG A 182 -1.35 -17.46 -27.17
C ARG A 182 -0.67 -16.08 -27.17
N ALA A 183 -1.17 -15.12 -27.94
CA ALA A 183 -0.53 -13.81 -28.12
C ALA A 183 -0.24 -13.09 -26.79
N PHE A 184 -1.09 -13.28 -25.78
CA PHE A 184 -0.97 -12.72 -24.43
C PHE A 184 -1.03 -13.81 -23.35
N GLN A 185 -0.60 -15.03 -23.67
CA GLN A 185 -0.58 -16.13 -22.71
C GLN A 185 0.44 -15.88 -21.58
N ALA A 186 0.22 -16.46 -20.40
CA ALA A 186 1.16 -16.40 -19.27
C ALA A 186 1.52 -14.95 -18.90
N ASN A 187 0.48 -14.12 -18.74
CA ASN A 187 0.57 -12.75 -18.23
C ASN A 187 -0.22 -12.62 -16.93
N LYS A 188 -0.36 -11.42 -16.39
CA LYS A 188 -1.15 -11.12 -15.18
C LYS A 188 -2.46 -10.39 -15.52
N ILE A 189 -3.04 -10.66 -16.70
CA ILE A 189 -4.12 -9.83 -17.25
C ILE A 189 -5.38 -10.02 -16.42
N LYS A 190 -5.83 -8.94 -15.79
CA LYS A 190 -7.11 -8.82 -15.07
C LYS A 190 -8.15 -8.01 -15.82
N GLU A 191 -7.75 -7.26 -16.86
CA GLU A 191 -8.67 -6.46 -17.68
C GLU A 191 -8.29 -6.47 -19.17
N ILE A 192 -9.28 -6.70 -20.04
CA ILE A 192 -9.15 -6.58 -21.49
C ILE A 192 -10.20 -5.58 -21.98
N ASP A 193 -9.79 -4.49 -22.60
CA ASP A 193 -10.68 -3.44 -23.11
C ASP A 193 -10.66 -3.41 -24.64
N PHE A 194 -11.76 -3.85 -25.25
CA PHE A 194 -11.98 -3.78 -26.69
C PHE A 194 -12.75 -2.51 -27.05
N GLN A 195 -12.14 -1.55 -27.76
CA GLN A 195 -12.82 -0.32 -28.19
C GLN A 195 -13.60 -0.48 -29.51
N GLY A 196 -14.03 -1.71 -29.81
CA GLY A 196 -14.90 -2.08 -30.92
C GLY A 196 -15.67 -3.35 -30.54
N ASN A 197 -16.58 -3.85 -31.37
CA ASN A 197 -17.32 -5.05 -31.00
C ASN A 197 -16.40 -6.27 -30.96
N LEU A 198 -16.44 -7.08 -29.90
CA LEU A 198 -15.59 -8.27 -29.76
C LEU A 198 -15.76 -9.26 -30.93
N THR A 199 -16.95 -9.32 -31.53
CA THR A 199 -17.27 -10.13 -32.71
C THR A 199 -16.47 -9.73 -33.95
N ASP A 200 -16.01 -8.49 -34.02
CA ASP A 200 -15.28 -7.94 -35.17
C ASP A 200 -13.78 -8.28 -35.10
N TYR A 201 -13.27 -8.61 -33.91
CA TYR A 201 -11.89 -9.04 -33.72
C TYR A 201 -11.69 -10.46 -34.24
N LYS A 202 -10.83 -10.66 -35.22
CA LYS A 202 -10.53 -12.01 -35.74
C LYS A 202 -9.47 -12.68 -34.88
N PHE A 203 -9.80 -13.85 -34.33
CA PHE A 203 -8.82 -14.68 -33.63
C PHE A 203 -8.32 -15.75 -34.59
N HIS A 204 -7.03 -15.69 -34.89
CA HIS A 204 -6.35 -16.62 -35.78
C HIS A 204 -5.70 -17.72 -34.93
N VAL A 205 -6.56 -18.52 -34.32
CA VAL A 205 -6.16 -19.78 -33.68
C VAL A 205 -6.00 -20.82 -34.80
N ASP A 206 -4.88 -21.56 -34.78
CA ASP A 206 -4.61 -22.65 -35.73
C ASP A 206 -5.86 -23.52 -35.89
N SER A 207 -6.21 -23.86 -37.13
CA SER A 207 -7.34 -24.76 -37.44
C SER A 207 -7.38 -26.05 -36.61
N ASN A 208 -6.21 -26.60 -36.29
CA ASN A 208 -6.07 -27.81 -35.48
C ASN A 208 -6.31 -27.56 -33.98
N GLU A 209 -6.23 -26.30 -33.54
CA GLU A 209 -6.37 -25.87 -32.15
C GLU A 209 -7.61 -24.98 -31.91
N LYS A 210 -8.48 -24.76 -32.90
CA LYS A 210 -9.66 -23.87 -32.79
C LYS A 210 -10.58 -24.19 -31.61
N GLN A 211 -10.63 -25.46 -31.21
CA GLN A 211 -11.43 -25.94 -30.08
C GLN A 211 -10.63 -26.10 -28.79
N ASN A 212 -9.32 -25.82 -28.81
CA ASN A 212 -8.43 -25.92 -27.65
C ASN A 212 -8.40 -24.57 -26.90
N PRO A 213 -9.00 -24.45 -25.72
CA PRO A 213 -8.98 -23.20 -24.97
C PRO A 213 -7.57 -22.73 -24.58
N ALA A 214 -6.61 -23.63 -24.42
CA ALA A 214 -5.23 -23.25 -24.10
C ALA A 214 -4.50 -22.56 -25.27
N ALA A 215 -5.05 -22.61 -26.49
CA ALA A 215 -4.52 -21.91 -27.65
C ALA A 215 -5.06 -20.48 -27.79
N ALA A 216 -6.07 -20.10 -27.01
CA ALA A 216 -6.66 -18.78 -27.09
C ALA A 216 -5.67 -17.66 -26.73
N PRO A 217 -5.86 -16.43 -27.24
CA PRO A 217 -4.88 -15.36 -27.09
C PRO A 217 -4.57 -15.01 -25.62
N PHE A 218 -5.57 -15.04 -24.75
CA PHE A 218 -5.45 -14.64 -23.34
C PHE A 218 -5.43 -15.81 -22.36
N SER A 219 -4.94 -16.98 -22.79
CA SER A 219 -4.96 -18.19 -21.97
C SER A 219 -3.86 -18.26 -20.92
N ASN A 220 -4.13 -18.99 -19.84
CA ASN A 220 -3.21 -19.25 -18.73
C ASN A 220 -2.63 -17.98 -18.10
N GLN A 221 -3.49 -17.04 -17.68
CA GLN A 221 -3.03 -15.91 -16.86
C GLN A 221 -2.55 -16.40 -15.48
N GLU A 222 -1.45 -15.83 -15.00
CA GLU A 222 -0.80 -16.08 -13.71
C GLU A 222 -1.25 -15.05 -12.68
N LEU A 223 -2.49 -15.20 -12.19
CA LEU A 223 -3.06 -14.28 -11.22
C LEU A 223 -2.73 -14.69 -9.77
N GLU A 224 -2.64 -13.69 -8.90
CA GLU A 224 -2.58 -13.89 -7.46
C GLU A 224 -3.92 -14.41 -6.90
N GLU A 225 -3.89 -14.89 -5.66
CA GLU A 225 -5.11 -15.36 -4.98
C GLU A 225 -6.12 -14.23 -4.80
N ILE A 226 -7.40 -14.54 -5.02
CA ILE A 226 -8.50 -13.60 -4.82
C ILE A 226 -9.10 -13.84 -3.44
N THR A 227 -9.04 -12.83 -2.58
CA THR A 227 -9.68 -12.89 -1.25
C THR A 227 -11.13 -12.40 -1.33
N LEU A 228 -12.05 -13.22 -0.81
CA LEU A 228 -13.46 -12.87 -0.61
C LEU A 228 -13.83 -13.04 0.85
N THR A 229 -14.81 -12.29 1.32
CA THR A 229 -15.46 -12.52 2.61
C THR A 229 -16.72 -13.35 2.39
N VAL A 230 -17.12 -14.19 3.36
CA VAL A 230 -18.43 -14.85 3.32
C VAL A 230 -19.54 -13.79 3.10
N GLY A 231 -20.37 -14.01 2.08
CA GLY A 231 -21.40 -13.06 1.63
C GLY A 231 -20.98 -12.17 0.46
N ASP A 232 -19.68 -12.06 0.14
CA ASP A 232 -19.23 -11.29 -1.02
C ASP A 232 -19.71 -11.91 -2.33
N GLU A 233 -20.06 -11.06 -3.30
CA GLU A 233 -20.34 -11.50 -4.67
C GLU A 233 -19.07 -12.07 -5.32
N PHE A 234 -19.24 -13.19 -6.03
CA PHE A 234 -18.18 -13.80 -6.81
C PHE A 234 -17.67 -12.81 -7.87
N LYS A 235 -16.36 -12.57 -7.85
CA LYS A 235 -15.70 -11.66 -8.78
C LYS A 235 -15.05 -12.46 -9.88
N MET A 236 -15.36 -12.17 -11.15
CA MET A 236 -14.62 -12.76 -12.26
C MET A 236 -13.15 -12.35 -12.18
N PRO A 237 -12.19 -13.28 -12.38
CA PRO A 237 -10.76 -12.97 -12.25
C PRO A 237 -10.22 -12.12 -13.39
N VAL A 238 -10.89 -12.14 -14.54
CA VAL A 238 -10.60 -11.27 -15.69
C VAL A 238 -11.89 -10.58 -16.10
N ILE A 239 -11.83 -9.26 -16.22
CA ILE A 239 -12.93 -8.42 -16.71
C ILE A 239 -12.68 -8.13 -18.19
N ILE A 240 -13.69 -8.35 -19.03
CA ILE A 240 -13.64 -7.97 -20.43
C ILE A 240 -14.60 -6.80 -20.64
N LYS A 241 -14.11 -5.74 -21.27
CA LYS A 241 -14.88 -4.55 -21.61
C LYS A 241 -15.01 -4.42 -23.11
N GLN A 242 -16.14 -3.85 -23.52
CA GLN A 242 -16.43 -3.44 -24.88
C GLN A 242 -16.87 -1.98 -24.86
N ASN A 243 -16.16 -1.12 -25.58
CA ASN A 243 -16.39 0.33 -25.64
C ASN A 243 -16.49 0.96 -24.24
N GLY A 244 -15.61 0.53 -23.31
CA GLY A 244 -15.57 1.02 -21.93
C GLY A 244 -16.63 0.46 -20.98
N ASN A 245 -17.57 -0.37 -21.45
CA ASN A 245 -18.58 -1.02 -20.61
C ASN A 245 -18.22 -2.48 -20.36
N ASP A 246 -18.59 -3.02 -19.19
CA ASP A 246 -18.45 -4.45 -18.89
C ASP A 246 -19.19 -5.28 -19.94
N TYR A 247 -18.44 -6.10 -20.66
CA TYR A 247 -18.97 -6.94 -21.71
C TYR A 247 -19.13 -8.36 -21.20
N LYS A 248 -20.39 -8.79 -21.10
CA LYS A 248 -20.73 -10.16 -20.71
C LYS A 248 -20.47 -11.10 -21.87
N ILE A 249 -19.24 -11.59 -21.96
CA ILE A 249 -18.95 -12.85 -22.66
C ILE A 249 -19.60 -14.02 -21.95
N LEU A 250 -19.76 -15.14 -22.66
CA LEU A 250 -20.09 -16.39 -22.00
C LEU A 250 -18.87 -16.86 -21.20
N ASN A 251 -19.09 -17.09 -19.91
CA ASN A 251 -18.10 -17.63 -19.01
C ASN A 251 -18.54 -19.02 -18.55
N MET A 252 -17.62 -19.97 -18.57
CA MET A 252 -17.77 -21.22 -17.84
C MET A 252 -16.78 -21.18 -16.69
N VAL A 253 -17.29 -21.31 -15.46
CA VAL A 253 -16.47 -21.34 -14.25
C VAL A 253 -16.68 -22.67 -13.58
N LEU A 254 -15.57 -23.40 -13.43
CA LEU A 254 -15.52 -24.65 -12.72
C LEU A 254 -14.68 -24.48 -11.46
N ALA A 255 -15.09 -25.11 -10.37
CA ALA A 255 -14.40 -25.09 -9.09
C ALA A 255 -14.04 -26.52 -8.68
N GLY A 256 -12.87 -26.71 -8.10
CA GLY A 256 -12.37 -28.02 -7.71
C GLY A 256 -10.87 -28.16 -7.93
N ASN A 257 -10.38 -29.39 -7.93
CA ASN A 257 -8.98 -29.67 -8.22
C ASN A 257 -8.79 -29.99 -9.71
N GLU A 258 -7.53 -30.11 -10.15
CA GLU A 258 -7.19 -30.31 -11.57
C GLU A 258 -7.84 -31.53 -12.23
N ASN A 259 -8.28 -32.51 -11.44
CA ASN A 259 -8.83 -33.77 -11.94
C ASN A 259 -10.35 -33.90 -11.69
N ASN A 260 -10.95 -32.98 -10.92
CA ASN A 260 -12.35 -33.06 -10.51
C ASN A 260 -12.93 -31.67 -10.32
N HIS A 261 -13.62 -31.23 -11.37
CA HIS A 261 -14.22 -29.91 -11.50
C HIS A 261 -15.75 -30.02 -11.43
N VAL A 262 -16.38 -29.13 -10.67
CA VAL A 262 -17.84 -28.97 -10.57
C VAL A 262 -18.25 -27.52 -10.85
N SER A 263 -19.54 -27.22 -10.96
CA SER A 263 -20.00 -25.83 -11.06
C SER A 263 -19.64 -25.04 -9.78
N LEU A 264 -19.63 -23.71 -9.85
CA LEU A 264 -19.40 -22.88 -8.65
C LEU A 264 -20.41 -23.20 -7.53
N GLU A 265 -21.68 -23.39 -7.86
CA GLU A 265 -22.75 -23.68 -6.90
C GLU A 265 -22.58 -25.08 -6.29
N ASP A 266 -22.20 -26.08 -7.09
CA ASP A 266 -21.98 -27.46 -6.64
C ASP A 266 -20.68 -27.63 -5.84
N SER A 267 -19.77 -26.65 -5.88
CA SER A 267 -18.51 -26.66 -5.11
C SER A 267 -18.73 -26.61 -3.59
N GLY A 268 -19.91 -26.15 -3.16
CA GLY A 268 -20.23 -25.91 -1.74
C GLY A 268 -19.53 -24.68 -1.14
N TYR A 269 -18.76 -23.91 -1.92
CA TYR A 269 -18.14 -22.65 -1.50
C TYR A 269 -18.91 -21.41 -1.95
N PHE A 270 -19.80 -21.56 -2.94
CA PHE A 270 -20.64 -20.48 -3.44
C PHE A 270 -22.10 -20.91 -3.47
N LYS A 271 -23.02 -19.94 -3.37
CA LYS A 271 -24.46 -20.14 -3.56
C LYS A 271 -25.03 -19.02 -4.42
N LYS A 272 -26.17 -19.28 -5.05
CA LYS A 272 -26.97 -18.23 -5.68
C LYS A 272 -27.88 -17.55 -4.66
N GLU A 273 -27.81 -16.22 -4.58
CA GLU A 273 -28.60 -15.38 -3.70
C GLU A 273 -29.02 -14.12 -4.45
N ASN A 274 -30.32 -13.84 -4.52
CA ASN A 274 -30.89 -12.69 -5.24
C ASN A 274 -30.39 -12.54 -6.70
N GLY A 275 -30.17 -13.66 -7.39
CA GLY A 275 -29.68 -13.69 -8.78
C GLY A 275 -28.17 -13.51 -8.94
N LYS A 276 -27.42 -13.34 -7.85
CA LYS A 276 -25.96 -13.22 -7.82
C LYS A 276 -25.34 -14.49 -7.23
N ILE A 277 -24.11 -14.80 -7.60
CA ILE A 277 -23.33 -15.87 -6.95
C ILE A 277 -22.53 -15.22 -5.83
N VAL A 278 -22.67 -15.72 -4.60
CA VAL A 278 -22.00 -15.18 -3.41
C VAL A 278 -21.22 -16.27 -2.68
N ALA A 279 -20.16 -15.88 -1.98
CA ALA A 279 -19.37 -16.76 -1.13
C ALA A 279 -20.22 -17.29 0.04
N LEU A 280 -20.30 -18.62 0.16
CA LEU A 280 -21.16 -19.32 1.11
C LEU A 280 -20.48 -19.58 2.46
N LYS A 281 -19.21 -20.00 2.43
CA LYS A 281 -18.45 -20.42 3.61
C LYS A 281 -16.96 -20.14 3.44
N GLU A 282 -16.25 -20.08 4.55
CA GLU A 282 -14.80 -19.93 4.56
C GLU A 282 -14.06 -21.13 3.97
N GLY A 283 -12.83 -20.88 3.55
CA GLY A 283 -11.88 -21.86 3.03
C GLY A 283 -11.31 -21.47 1.67
N SER A 284 -10.50 -22.35 1.10
CA SER A 284 -9.79 -22.11 -0.15
C SER A 284 -10.31 -23.04 -1.25
N ILE A 285 -10.53 -22.47 -2.44
CA ILE A 285 -11.01 -23.22 -3.61
C ILE A 285 -10.32 -22.74 -4.88
N GLN A 286 -9.73 -23.69 -5.62
CA GLN A 286 -9.21 -23.43 -6.95
C GLN A 286 -10.37 -23.38 -7.95
N THR A 287 -10.31 -22.41 -8.86
CA THR A 287 -11.27 -22.25 -9.94
C THR A 287 -10.54 -22.20 -11.27
N GLN A 288 -11.22 -22.70 -12.30
CA GLN A 288 -10.83 -22.55 -13.69
C GLN A 288 -11.93 -21.80 -14.42
N CYS A 289 -11.58 -20.66 -15.00
CA CYS A 289 -12.49 -19.85 -15.81
C CYS A 289 -12.11 -19.96 -17.28
N LEU A 290 -13.11 -20.21 -18.13
CA LEU A 290 -13.03 -20.11 -19.58
C LEU A 290 -13.87 -18.92 -20.04
N PHE A 291 -13.25 -18.06 -20.84
CA PHE A 291 -13.85 -16.91 -21.48
C PHE A 291 -14.08 -17.25 -22.95
N TYR A 292 -15.31 -17.20 -23.45
CA TYR A 292 -15.60 -17.50 -24.85
C TYR A 292 -16.78 -16.72 -25.40
N ASP A 293 -16.83 -16.67 -26.73
CA ASP A 293 -17.94 -16.15 -27.50
C ASP A 293 -18.59 -17.31 -28.29
N SER A 294 -19.91 -17.24 -28.49
CA SER A 294 -20.69 -18.19 -29.28
C SER A 294 -21.10 -17.65 -30.65
N VAL A 295 -20.79 -16.39 -30.95
CA VAL A 295 -21.07 -15.78 -32.26
C VAL A 295 -20.31 -16.56 -33.33
N ASN A 296 -21.07 -17.27 -34.16
CA ASN A 296 -20.60 -18.19 -35.21
C ASN A 296 -19.85 -19.45 -34.70
N GLY A 297 -20.20 -19.93 -33.50
CA GLY A 297 -19.64 -21.14 -32.91
C GLY A 297 -18.76 -20.85 -31.69
N PHE A 298 -18.18 -21.89 -31.09
CA PHE A 298 -17.30 -21.75 -29.93
C PHE A 298 -15.99 -21.06 -30.33
N ARG A 299 -15.76 -19.85 -29.82
CA ARG A 299 -14.52 -19.10 -29.99
C ARG A 299 -13.92 -18.78 -28.62
N PRO A 300 -12.85 -19.48 -28.20
CA PRO A 300 -12.23 -19.21 -26.92
C PRO A 300 -11.46 -17.88 -26.97
N VAL A 301 -11.65 -17.06 -25.93
CA VAL A 301 -10.96 -15.78 -25.72
C VAL A 301 -9.75 -15.98 -24.81
N GLY A 302 -9.93 -16.74 -23.72
CA GLY A 302 -8.87 -17.02 -22.77
C GLY A 302 -9.30 -18.02 -21.70
N THR A 303 -8.32 -18.42 -20.90
CA THR A 303 -8.49 -19.27 -19.73
C THR A 303 -7.68 -18.71 -18.58
N VAL A 304 -8.14 -18.94 -17.35
CA VAL A 304 -7.37 -18.62 -16.15
C VAL A 304 -7.66 -19.66 -15.06
N LYS A 305 -6.61 -20.05 -14.34
CA LYS A 305 -6.73 -20.80 -13.09
C LYS A 305 -6.40 -19.83 -11.95
N VAL A 306 -7.25 -19.75 -10.95
CA VAL A 306 -7.04 -18.87 -9.80
C VAL A 306 -7.61 -19.49 -8.52
N THR A 307 -6.94 -19.24 -7.40
CA THR A 307 -7.42 -19.65 -6.08
C THR A 307 -8.24 -18.54 -5.46
N TYR A 308 -9.43 -18.86 -4.98
CA TYR A 308 -10.23 -18.00 -4.12
C TYR A 308 -10.03 -18.40 -2.66
N ASN A 309 -9.57 -17.45 -1.85
CA ASN A 309 -9.49 -17.60 -0.40
C ASN A 309 -10.68 -16.87 0.24
N ILE A 310 -11.64 -17.62 0.76
CA ILE A 310 -12.85 -17.09 1.38
C ILE A 310 -12.63 -17.02 2.88
N ILE A 311 -12.66 -15.81 3.45
CA ILE A 311 -12.48 -15.54 4.87
C ILE A 311 -13.84 -15.28 5.55
N PRO A 312 -13.98 -15.57 6.86
CA PRO A 312 -15.23 -15.33 7.57
C PRO A 312 -15.59 -13.85 7.59
N MET A 313 -16.90 -13.56 7.58
CA MET A 313 -17.40 -12.21 7.77
C MET A 313 -17.02 -11.71 9.16
N ALA A 314 -16.26 -10.62 9.23
CA ALA A 314 -15.83 -10.05 10.49
C ALA A 314 -17.05 -9.64 11.32
N LYS A 315 -17.23 -10.23 12.51
CA LYS A 315 -18.24 -9.78 13.45
C LYS A 315 -17.88 -8.38 13.94
N ILE A 316 -18.87 -7.51 14.05
CA ILE A 316 -18.72 -6.16 14.57
C ILE A 316 -19.39 -6.12 15.94
N TYR A 317 -18.66 -5.60 16.93
CA TYR A 317 -19.15 -5.33 18.27
C TYR A 317 -19.23 -3.83 18.52
N THR A 318 -20.09 -3.47 19.47
CA THR A 318 -20.34 -2.09 19.86
C THR A 318 -19.81 -1.83 21.27
N VAL A 319 -18.95 -0.83 21.38
CA VAL A 319 -18.53 -0.24 22.65
C VAL A 319 -19.40 0.99 22.92
N LYS A 320 -20.21 0.93 23.98
CA LYS A 320 -21.03 2.05 24.43
C LYS A 320 -20.31 2.81 25.53
N PHE A 321 -20.13 4.11 25.33
CA PHE A 321 -19.54 5.00 26.32
C PHE A 321 -20.65 5.73 27.08
N VAL A 322 -20.60 5.67 28.41
CA VAL A 322 -21.59 6.24 29.32
C VAL A 322 -20.92 7.23 30.25
N ASP A 323 -21.36 8.48 30.20
CA ASP A 323 -21.01 9.50 31.18
C ASP A 323 -22.15 9.65 32.21
N ARG A 324 -21.82 10.03 33.45
CA ARG A 324 -22.76 10.06 34.60
C ARG A 324 -23.96 11.02 34.39
N GLY A 325 -23.90 11.92 33.41
CA GLY A 325 -25.03 12.74 32.95
C GLY A 325 -25.52 12.44 31.53
N ASN A 326 -24.81 11.58 30.78
CA ASN A 326 -25.14 11.23 29.40
C ASN A 326 -24.99 9.73 29.16
N ALA A 327 -26.11 9.01 29.27
CA ALA A 327 -26.19 7.57 29.04
C ALA A 327 -25.87 7.15 27.59
N ASN A 328 -25.79 8.10 26.65
CA ASN A 328 -25.45 7.86 25.25
C ASN A 328 -24.31 8.80 24.83
N TYR A 329 -23.25 8.88 25.64
CA TYR A 329 -22.11 9.76 25.39
C TYR A 329 -21.49 9.49 24.00
N ALA A 330 -21.18 8.24 23.72
CA ALA A 330 -20.75 7.80 22.40
C ALA A 330 -21.02 6.30 22.20
N SER A 331 -20.93 5.86 20.94
CA SER A 331 -20.96 4.46 20.57
C SER A 331 -19.96 4.24 19.45
N VAL A 332 -19.10 3.25 19.61
CA VAL A 332 -18.01 2.94 18.67
C VAL A 332 -18.12 1.48 18.23
N GLN A 333 -18.00 1.24 16.94
CA GLN A 333 -18.01 -0.10 16.36
C GLN A 333 -16.60 -0.60 16.07
N VAL A 334 -16.34 -1.89 16.34
CA VAL A 334 -15.02 -2.52 16.19
C VAL A 334 -15.18 -3.98 15.75
N LYS A 335 -14.28 -4.48 14.91
CA LYS A 335 -14.27 -5.89 14.52
C LYS A 335 -13.81 -6.78 15.69
N GLU A 336 -14.34 -8.01 15.75
CA GLU A 336 -13.97 -9.01 16.76
C GLU A 336 -12.44 -9.17 16.89
N GLY A 337 -11.96 -9.11 18.13
CA GLY A 337 -10.55 -9.23 18.50
C GLY A 337 -9.69 -8.00 18.21
N LYS A 338 -10.27 -6.94 17.63
CA LYS A 338 -9.59 -5.66 17.38
C LYS A 338 -9.88 -4.66 18.48
N SER A 339 -9.01 -3.67 18.58
CA SER A 339 -9.15 -2.48 19.42
C SER A 339 -9.65 -1.29 18.59
N ILE A 340 -10.02 -0.21 19.26
CA ILE A 340 -10.44 1.02 18.56
C ILE A 340 -9.25 1.63 17.80
N ASN A 341 -8.04 1.52 18.36
CA ASN A 341 -6.80 2.00 17.73
C ASN A 341 -6.36 1.20 16.49
N ASP A 342 -6.93 0.00 16.27
CA ASP A 342 -6.68 -0.77 15.04
C ASP A 342 -7.48 -0.22 13.83
N GLU A 343 -8.34 0.78 14.03
CA GLU A 343 -9.17 1.42 12.99
C GLU A 343 -9.95 0.41 12.12
N SER A 344 -10.40 -0.67 12.74
CA SER A 344 -10.94 -1.84 12.04
C SER A 344 -12.29 -1.62 11.33
N VAL A 345 -13.00 -0.55 11.72
CA VAL A 345 -14.24 -0.06 11.13
C VAL A 345 -14.03 1.41 10.78
N LYS A 346 -14.38 1.79 9.55
CA LYS A 346 -14.15 3.14 9.03
C LYS A 346 -14.92 4.19 9.85
N ASP A 347 -14.28 5.33 10.08
CA ASP A 347 -14.84 6.51 10.77
C ASP A 347 -15.24 6.25 12.24
N GLN A 348 -14.72 5.17 12.84
CA GLN A 348 -14.90 4.83 14.25
C GLN A 348 -13.62 5.15 15.00
N LYS A 349 -13.70 6.02 16.02
CA LYS A 349 -12.55 6.42 16.85
C LYS A 349 -12.94 6.50 18.32
N MET A 350 -11.94 6.52 19.19
CA MET A 350 -12.14 6.75 20.61
C MET A 350 -12.81 8.12 20.78
N PRO A 351 -13.89 8.24 21.57
CA PRO A 351 -14.49 9.53 21.82
C PRO A 351 -13.55 10.39 22.67
N ASP A 352 -13.68 11.70 22.56
CA ASP A 352 -12.94 12.62 23.42
C ASP A 352 -13.27 12.36 24.89
N ASP A 353 -12.32 12.61 25.78
CA ASP A 353 -12.53 12.44 27.21
C ASP A 353 -13.62 13.40 27.71
N PRO A 354 -14.62 12.92 28.47
CA PRO A 354 -15.71 13.75 28.94
C PRO A 354 -15.19 14.74 29.98
N THR A 355 -15.59 16.00 29.86
CA THR A 355 -15.25 17.04 30.82
C THR A 355 -16.35 17.21 31.85
N LYS A 356 -15.99 17.31 33.11
CA LYS A 356 -16.92 17.63 34.19
C LYS A 356 -16.36 18.80 35.00
N PRO A 357 -17.12 19.89 35.19
CA PRO A 357 -16.69 20.98 36.06
C PRO A 357 -16.34 20.44 37.43
N GLY A 358 -15.10 20.71 37.80
CA GLY A 358 -14.57 20.35 39.10
C GLY A 358 -14.05 18.94 39.29
N PHE A 359 -13.94 18.19 38.20
CA PHE A 359 -13.34 16.87 38.26
C PHE A 359 -12.36 16.70 37.10
N THR A 360 -11.33 15.91 37.35
CA THR A 360 -10.43 15.42 36.30
C THR A 360 -10.93 14.07 35.82
N PHE A 361 -11.11 13.91 34.51
CA PHE A 361 -11.37 12.60 33.93
C PHE A 361 -10.18 11.69 34.18
N LYS A 362 -10.44 10.53 34.78
CA LYS A 362 -9.41 9.56 35.12
C LYS A 362 -9.26 8.50 34.03
N GLU A 363 -10.37 7.83 33.68
CA GLU A 363 -10.38 6.71 32.73
C GLU A 363 -11.80 6.27 32.36
N TRP A 364 -11.89 5.45 31.31
CA TRP A 364 -13.07 4.63 31.02
C TRP A 364 -12.94 3.28 31.75
N ASN A 365 -14.02 2.80 32.36
CA ASN A 365 -14.01 1.56 33.13
C ASN A 365 -15.25 0.70 32.85
N GLU A 366 -15.12 -0.62 32.84
CA GLU A 366 -16.25 -1.55 32.60
C GLU A 366 -17.33 -1.49 33.70
N LYS A 367 -17.04 -0.89 34.85
CA LYS A 367 -18.02 -0.65 35.92
C LYS A 367 -18.10 0.81 36.30
N GLN A 368 -19.31 1.26 36.60
CA GLN A 368 -19.59 2.65 36.97
C GLN A 368 -18.91 3.10 38.27
N ASP A 369 -18.57 2.18 39.16
CA ASP A 369 -17.87 2.46 40.42
C ASP A 369 -16.33 2.46 40.28
N GLY A 370 -15.81 2.20 39.07
CA GLY A 370 -14.37 2.13 38.80
C GLY A 370 -13.69 0.84 39.27
N THR A 371 -14.44 -0.15 39.78
CA THR A 371 -13.87 -1.43 40.25
C THR A 371 -13.70 -2.47 39.13
N GLY A 372 -14.11 -2.11 37.91
CA GLY A 372 -13.98 -2.95 36.72
C GLY A 372 -12.60 -2.81 36.07
N LYS A 373 -12.45 -3.42 34.89
CA LYS A 373 -11.23 -3.25 34.10
C LYS A 373 -11.23 -1.88 33.42
N VAL A 374 -10.04 -1.28 33.35
CA VAL A 374 -9.80 -0.06 32.59
C VAL A 374 -9.96 -0.36 31.10
N PHE A 375 -10.73 0.46 30.41
CA PHE A 375 -10.90 0.40 28.97
C PHE A 375 -10.07 1.51 28.29
N LYS A 376 -9.24 1.14 27.33
CA LYS A 376 -8.41 2.04 26.53
C LYS A 376 -8.71 1.85 25.06
N ASP A 377 -8.28 2.79 24.23
CA ASP A 377 -8.31 2.68 22.77
C ASP A 377 -7.64 1.39 22.23
N SER A 378 -6.64 0.87 22.96
CA SER A 378 -5.87 -0.35 22.71
C SER A 378 -6.51 -1.63 23.28
N THR A 379 -7.63 -1.54 24.00
CA THR A 379 -8.34 -2.71 24.53
C THR A 379 -9.00 -3.49 23.39
N LYS A 380 -8.67 -4.78 23.27
CA LYS A 380 -9.30 -5.69 22.29
C LYS A 380 -10.73 -6.03 22.68
N VAL A 381 -11.63 -6.02 21.71
CA VAL A 381 -13.08 -6.20 21.91
C VAL A 381 -13.56 -7.50 21.28
N SER A 382 -14.22 -8.35 22.06
CA SER A 382 -14.76 -9.65 21.63
C SER A 382 -16.26 -9.83 21.92
N SER A 383 -16.93 -8.79 22.40
CA SER A 383 -18.38 -8.75 22.65
C SER A 383 -18.82 -7.29 22.75
N ASP A 384 -20.13 -7.04 22.67
CA ASP A 384 -20.67 -5.72 23.02
C ASP A 384 -20.36 -5.41 24.48
N LEU A 385 -19.97 -4.17 24.77
CA LEU A 385 -19.63 -3.74 26.13
C LEU A 385 -20.02 -2.29 26.38
N THR A 386 -20.27 -1.97 27.65
CA THR A 386 -20.56 -0.62 28.12
C THR A 386 -19.47 -0.20 29.09
N VAL A 387 -18.88 0.97 28.86
CA VAL A 387 -17.84 1.56 29.71
C VAL A 387 -18.30 2.90 30.25
N TYR A 388 -17.83 3.22 31.44
CA TYR A 388 -18.27 4.34 32.24
C TYR A 388 -17.10 5.28 32.51
N SER A 389 -17.35 6.57 32.41
CA SER A 389 -16.36 7.59 32.76
C SER A 389 -16.12 7.62 34.27
N ILE A 390 -14.86 7.51 34.68
CA ILE A 390 -14.44 7.65 36.07
C ILE A 390 -13.73 8.98 36.24
N PHE A 391 -14.04 9.68 37.33
CA PHE A 391 -13.54 11.02 37.63
C PHE A 391 -12.85 11.03 39.00
N THR A 392 -11.85 11.90 39.14
CA THR A 392 -11.20 12.24 40.41
C THR A 392 -11.40 13.72 40.72
N ASP A 393 -11.54 14.05 42.00
CA ASP A 393 -11.72 15.42 42.47
C ASP A 393 -10.46 16.29 42.23
N TYR A 394 -10.60 17.61 42.11
CA TYR A 394 -9.40 18.46 42.15
C TYR A 394 -8.86 18.49 43.57
N PRO A 395 -7.53 18.44 43.76
CA PRO A 395 -6.96 18.62 45.09
C PRO A 395 -7.11 20.08 45.53
N PRO A 396 -7.32 20.33 46.83
CA PRO A 396 -7.42 21.68 47.36
C PRO A 396 -6.08 22.42 47.23
N VAL A 397 -6.09 23.75 47.29
CA VAL A 397 -4.88 24.59 47.27
C VAL A 397 -4.72 25.28 48.61
N ILE A 398 -3.60 25.04 49.30
CA ILE A 398 -3.25 25.73 50.55
C ILE A 398 -2.16 26.77 50.27
N THR A 399 -2.42 28.03 50.59
CA THR A 399 -1.43 29.10 50.57
C THR A 399 -1.00 29.41 51.99
N VAL A 400 0.29 29.37 52.25
CA VAL A 400 0.90 29.67 53.55
C VAL A 400 1.94 30.77 53.41
N GLN A 401 2.23 31.46 54.50
CA GLN A 401 3.18 32.57 54.52
C GLN A 401 4.24 32.36 55.60
N ASN A 402 5.51 32.56 55.23
CA ASN A 402 6.63 32.55 56.18
C ASN A 402 6.55 33.75 57.13
N LYS A 403 7.06 33.59 58.35
CA LYS A 403 7.05 34.65 59.36
C LYS A 403 8.36 34.75 60.11
N THR A 404 8.78 35.98 60.41
CA THR A 404 9.89 36.26 61.34
C THR A 404 9.32 36.88 62.62
N ILE A 405 9.74 36.38 63.77
CA ILE A 405 9.38 36.89 65.10
C ILE A 405 10.64 37.14 65.94
N THR A 406 10.49 37.91 67.02
CA THR A 406 11.56 38.12 68.00
C THR A 406 11.47 37.06 69.09
N GLU A 407 12.61 36.66 69.63
CA GLU A 407 12.72 35.74 70.76
C GLU A 407 11.82 36.18 71.93
N GLY A 408 10.95 35.26 72.35
CA GLY A 408 9.95 35.46 73.40
C GLY A 408 8.59 36.00 72.92
N ASP A 409 8.46 36.40 71.66
CA ASP A 409 7.16 36.84 71.12
C ASP A 409 6.16 35.68 71.09
N SER A 410 4.92 35.93 71.53
CA SER A 410 3.84 34.96 71.35
C SER A 410 3.43 34.92 69.87
N PHE A 411 3.33 33.73 69.29
CA PHE A 411 2.97 33.54 67.89
C PHE A 411 2.07 32.31 67.70
N ASP A 412 0.95 32.49 67.00
CA ASP A 412 0.07 31.40 66.60
C ASP A 412 0.48 30.83 65.24
N LEU A 413 0.95 29.59 65.23
CA LEU A 413 1.36 28.90 64.00
C LEU A 413 0.21 28.75 62.99
N ASN A 414 -1.05 28.67 63.44
CA ASN A 414 -2.18 28.53 62.52
C ASN A 414 -2.42 29.81 61.70
N SER A 415 -1.91 30.96 62.16
CA SER A 415 -1.94 32.23 61.42
C SER A 415 -1.08 32.22 60.16
N LEU A 416 -0.18 31.25 60.00
CA LEU A 416 0.63 31.07 58.79
C LEU A 416 -0.21 30.66 57.57
N VAL A 417 -1.41 30.14 57.78
CA VAL A 417 -2.33 29.78 56.68
C VAL A 417 -3.03 31.03 56.17
N VAL A 418 -2.70 31.43 54.94
CA VAL A 418 -3.28 32.61 54.27
C VAL A 418 -4.65 32.27 53.71
N SER A 419 -4.74 31.17 52.97
CA SER A 419 -5.98 30.64 52.40
C SER A 419 -5.87 29.13 52.21
N ALA A 420 -7.01 28.45 52.23
CA ALA A 420 -7.11 27.13 51.63
C ALA A 420 -8.39 27.12 50.80
N THR A 421 -8.29 26.86 49.51
CA THR A 421 -9.43 26.93 48.60
C THR A 421 -9.44 25.71 47.71
N ASP A 422 -10.63 25.18 47.50
CA ASP A 422 -10.90 24.15 46.53
C ASP A 422 -11.91 24.66 45.49
N LYS A 423 -11.82 24.14 44.27
CA LYS A 423 -12.64 24.63 43.16
C LYS A 423 -14.10 24.18 43.30
N GLU A 424 -14.36 23.06 43.97
CA GLU A 424 -15.68 22.45 44.13
C GLU A 424 -16.26 22.77 45.51
N ASP A 425 -15.40 22.75 46.52
CA ASP A 425 -15.79 22.93 47.92
C ASP A 425 -15.66 24.37 48.43
N GLY A 426 -15.02 25.26 47.66
CA GLY A 426 -14.85 26.67 48.01
C GLY A 426 -13.80 26.90 49.08
N ASP A 427 -14.07 27.75 50.08
CA ASP A 427 -13.12 28.05 51.15
C ASP A 427 -13.04 26.88 52.15
N LEU A 428 -11.84 26.32 52.28
CA LEU A 428 -11.49 25.22 53.18
C LEU A 428 -10.57 25.66 54.31
N LYS A 429 -10.30 26.96 54.48
CA LYS A 429 -9.33 27.48 55.45
C LYS A 429 -9.58 26.98 56.87
N SER A 430 -10.85 26.86 57.28
CA SER A 430 -11.23 26.36 58.62
C SER A 430 -10.98 24.86 58.82
N SER A 431 -10.84 24.09 57.74
CA SER A 431 -10.65 22.63 57.76
C SER A 431 -9.18 22.22 57.72
N VAL A 432 -8.27 23.18 57.57
CA VAL A 432 -6.82 22.94 57.52
C VAL A 432 -6.33 22.44 58.87
N GLN A 433 -5.60 21.32 58.84
CA GLN A 433 -5.00 20.66 59.99
C GLN A 433 -3.50 20.91 59.97
N ARG A 434 -2.93 21.35 61.10
CA ARG A 434 -1.47 21.37 61.27
C ARG A 434 -0.99 19.95 61.55
N THR A 435 -0.17 19.41 60.65
CA THR A 435 0.33 18.03 60.74
C THR A 435 1.74 17.94 61.33
N ASN A 436 2.50 19.05 61.29
CA ASN A 436 3.82 19.15 61.88
C ASN A 436 4.08 20.59 62.34
N ASP A 437 4.57 20.79 63.55
CA ASP A 437 4.94 22.12 64.09
C ASP A 437 6.45 22.41 63.98
N GLY A 438 7.24 21.47 63.45
CA GLY A 438 8.67 21.62 63.29
C GLY A 438 9.44 21.74 64.62
N GLY A 439 8.82 21.38 65.76
CA GLY A 439 9.40 21.59 67.08
C GLY A 439 9.52 23.07 67.46
N PHE A 440 8.60 23.92 66.98
CA PHE A 440 8.59 25.35 67.21
C PHE A 440 8.77 25.73 68.69
N ASP A 441 9.78 26.55 68.95
CA ASP A 441 10.12 27.08 70.28
C ASP A 441 10.45 28.58 70.13
N ASN A 442 9.55 29.44 70.60
CA ASN A 442 9.71 30.89 70.48
C ASN A 442 10.81 31.47 71.39
N THR A 443 11.39 30.66 72.29
CA THR A 443 12.52 31.07 73.15
C THR A 443 13.87 30.68 72.58
N LYS A 444 13.90 29.96 71.45
CA LYS A 444 15.14 29.54 70.79
C LYS A 444 15.23 30.17 69.41
N VAL A 445 16.34 30.85 69.18
CA VAL A 445 16.67 31.39 67.85
C VAL A 445 16.89 30.22 66.89
N GLY A 446 16.18 30.25 65.76
CA GLY A 446 16.15 29.12 64.84
C GLY A 446 15.12 29.31 63.73
N SER A 447 15.10 28.33 62.82
CA SER A 447 14.15 28.25 61.72
C SER A 447 13.33 26.98 61.85
N TYR A 448 12.01 27.12 61.92
CA TYR A 448 11.07 26.05 62.22
C TYR A 448 10.15 25.83 61.03
N ASN A 449 10.11 24.60 60.51
CA ASN A 449 9.29 24.24 59.36
C ASN A 449 7.96 23.62 59.81
N VAL A 450 6.86 24.32 59.53
CA VAL A 450 5.51 23.97 59.95
C VAL A 450 4.72 23.49 58.75
N THR A 451 4.11 22.30 58.85
CA THR A 451 3.35 21.68 57.76
C THR A 451 1.86 21.63 58.06
N PHE A 452 1.06 21.93 57.05
CA PHE A 452 -0.39 21.93 57.06
C PHE A 452 -0.93 20.95 56.01
N SER A 453 -2.10 20.38 56.29
CA SER A 453 -2.82 19.48 55.39
C SER A 453 -4.31 19.81 55.40
N VAL A 454 -4.98 19.70 54.26
CA VAL A 454 -6.44 19.78 54.17
C VAL A 454 -6.94 18.69 53.25
N LYS A 455 -8.05 18.07 53.64
CA LYS A 455 -8.79 17.10 52.84
C LYS A 455 -10.11 17.76 52.43
N ASP A 456 -10.43 17.72 51.14
CA ASP A 456 -11.72 18.17 50.63
C ASP A 456 -12.83 17.14 50.92
N LYS A 457 -14.06 17.41 50.48
CA LYS A 457 -15.19 16.49 50.68
C LYS A 457 -15.16 15.28 49.75
N GLY A 458 -14.58 15.37 48.55
CA GLY A 458 -14.42 14.23 47.64
C GLY A 458 -13.23 13.32 47.98
N GLY A 459 -12.44 13.72 48.97
CA GLY A 459 -11.38 12.97 49.59
C GLY A 459 -9.97 13.22 49.05
N ALA A 460 -9.77 14.18 48.12
CA ALA A 460 -8.44 14.59 47.74
C ALA A 460 -7.82 15.50 48.82
N THR A 461 -6.49 15.52 48.86
CA THR A 461 -5.72 16.13 49.95
C THR A 461 -4.61 16.99 49.38
N ALA A 462 -4.32 18.11 50.04
CA ALA A 462 -3.14 18.93 49.75
C ALA A 462 -2.36 19.24 51.01
N THR A 463 -1.05 19.50 50.84
CA THR A 463 -0.15 19.87 51.92
C THR A 463 0.67 21.09 51.54
N ALA A 464 0.96 21.94 52.51
CA ALA A 464 1.82 23.11 52.34
C ALA A 464 2.67 23.33 53.60
N ALA A 465 3.85 23.92 53.42
CA ALA A 465 4.80 24.14 54.50
C ALA A 465 5.23 25.62 54.57
N ALA A 466 5.27 26.17 55.77
CA ALA A 466 5.73 27.54 56.05
C ALA A 466 6.88 27.52 57.07
N THR A 467 7.78 28.48 56.91
CA THR A 467 8.92 28.66 57.80
C THR A 467 8.67 29.79 58.79
N VAL A 468 8.90 29.51 60.07
CA VAL A 468 8.96 30.53 61.14
C VAL A 468 10.40 30.72 61.57
N THR A 469 10.91 31.96 61.48
CA THR A 469 12.26 32.32 61.91
C THR A 469 12.19 33.12 63.20
N VAL A 470 12.81 32.62 64.27
CA VAL A 470 12.95 33.33 65.54
C VAL A 470 14.31 34.04 65.55
N THR A 471 14.29 35.36 65.72
CA THR A 471 15.49 36.21 65.76
C THR A 471 15.73 36.75 67.16
N LYS A 472 16.98 37.01 67.55
CA LYS A 472 17.30 37.52 68.89
C LYS A 472 16.66 38.87 69.13
N LYS A 473 16.23 39.11 70.37
CA LYS A 473 15.77 40.43 70.81
C LYS A 473 16.90 41.46 70.72
N PRO A 474 16.72 42.61 70.05
CA PRO A 474 17.74 43.64 70.00
C PRO A 474 18.02 44.14 71.41
N THR A 475 19.29 44.07 71.82
CA THR A 475 19.76 44.61 73.10
C THR A 475 19.95 46.13 72.95
N PRO A 476 19.60 46.96 73.97
CA PRO A 476 19.81 48.41 73.88
C PRO A 476 21.29 48.74 73.64
N PRO A 477 21.61 49.78 72.86
CA PRO A 477 23.00 50.15 72.57
C PRO A 477 23.71 50.58 73.86
N THR A 478 24.82 49.91 74.18
CA THR A 478 25.74 50.29 75.25
C THR A 478 26.49 51.58 74.86
N PRO A 479 26.64 52.59 75.74
CA PRO A 479 27.40 53.82 75.45
C PRO A 479 28.89 53.54 75.18
N PRO A 480 29.61 54.40 74.43
CA PRO A 480 30.96 54.12 73.98
C PRO A 480 31.97 54.20 75.14
N ALA A 481 32.85 53.21 75.23
CA ALA A 481 33.99 53.20 76.15
C ALA A 481 35.19 53.97 75.55
N PRO A 482 36.04 54.62 76.39
CA PRO A 482 37.14 55.47 75.93
C PRO A 482 38.36 54.67 75.45
N THR A 483 39.06 55.24 74.47
CA THR A 483 40.28 54.77 73.80
C THR A 483 41.54 54.87 74.68
N PRO A 484 42.49 53.93 74.51
CA PRO A 484 43.91 54.29 74.40
C PRO A 484 44.65 53.65 73.20
N GLU A 485 45.56 54.43 72.60
CA GLU A 485 46.66 54.13 71.64
C GLU A 485 47.89 53.45 72.31
N PRO A 486 49.00 53.07 71.61
CA PRO A 486 49.21 52.51 70.25
C PRO A 486 50.22 51.29 70.24
N GLU A 487 50.77 50.95 69.04
CA GLU A 487 51.82 49.96 68.64
C GLU A 487 51.34 48.54 68.23
N SER A 488 51.73 47.92 67.09
CA SER A 488 52.53 48.31 65.90
C SER A 488 52.36 47.24 64.79
N GLU A 489 52.46 47.68 63.53
CA GLU A 489 52.56 46.96 62.22
C GLU A 489 53.75 45.96 62.10
N PRO A 490 53.96 45.12 61.03
CA PRO A 490 53.73 45.36 59.56
C PRO A 490 53.00 44.21 58.78
N GLU A 491 52.16 44.45 57.77
CA GLU A 491 52.39 44.68 56.30
C GLU A 491 52.94 43.45 55.48
N PRO A 492 52.73 43.31 54.14
CA PRO A 492 51.71 43.90 53.23
C PRO A 492 51.19 43.04 52.01
N THR A 493 49.95 43.35 51.53
CA THR A 493 49.41 43.57 50.13
C THR A 493 49.57 42.54 48.96
N PRO A 494 48.89 42.66 47.78
CA PRO A 494 47.82 43.59 47.27
C PRO A 494 46.55 42.87 46.68
N THR A 495 45.32 43.42 46.66
CA THR A 495 44.62 44.40 45.75
C THR A 495 44.49 43.92 44.28
N PRO A 496 43.31 43.97 43.59
CA PRO A 496 42.66 45.25 43.26
C PRO A 496 41.11 45.36 43.23
N GLU A 497 40.75 46.62 42.99
CA GLU A 497 39.54 47.45 42.90
C GLU A 497 38.52 47.14 41.75
N PRO A 498 37.43 47.94 41.56
CA PRO A 498 36.11 47.47 41.13
C PRO A 498 35.74 47.85 39.67
N GLU A 499 34.50 47.51 39.33
CA GLU A 499 33.75 47.63 38.08
C GLU A 499 33.94 48.93 37.27
N PRO A 500 33.68 48.87 35.95
CA PRO A 500 32.64 49.74 35.42
C PRO A 500 31.71 49.06 34.40
N ASP A 501 30.46 49.53 34.40
CA ASP A 501 29.50 49.41 33.30
C ASP A 501 30.06 50.04 32.01
N ILE A 502 29.70 49.49 30.83
CA ILE A 502 29.08 50.23 29.71
C ILE A 502 28.56 49.30 28.60
N ASP A 503 27.42 49.81 28.10
CA ASP A 503 26.50 49.63 26.98
C ASP A 503 26.95 49.13 25.58
N TRP A 504 25.90 48.74 24.83
CA TRP A 504 25.74 48.11 23.53
C TRP A 504 26.22 48.88 22.28
N ASP A 505 26.31 48.12 21.18
CA ASP A 505 26.38 48.51 19.75
C ASP A 505 27.76 48.94 19.17
N ASP A 506 28.63 47.95 18.90
CA ASP A 506 29.34 47.86 17.61
C ASP A 506 29.94 46.45 17.39
N ILE A 507 29.29 45.72 16.48
CA ILE A 507 29.51 44.34 16.04
C ILE A 507 30.57 44.32 14.90
N PRO A 508 31.22 43.19 14.55
CA PRO A 508 30.68 42.42 13.43
C PRO A 508 30.75 40.88 13.59
N ASP A 509 29.80 40.25 12.88
CA ASP A 509 29.40 38.84 12.85
C ASP A 509 30.51 37.80 12.63
N ILE A 510 30.41 36.66 13.33
CA ILE A 510 30.87 35.35 12.81
C ILE A 510 29.94 34.20 13.26
N ASP A 511 29.23 33.68 12.26
CA ASP A 511 29.08 32.28 11.81
C ASP A 511 28.85 31.10 12.79
N LEU A 512 27.99 30.20 12.29
CA LEU A 512 27.11 29.23 12.93
C LEU A 512 27.76 27.86 13.22
N THR A 513 27.06 27.16 14.13
CA THR A 513 26.88 25.70 14.29
C THR A 513 27.66 24.97 15.38
N PRO A 514 27.03 23.92 15.97
CA PRO A 514 27.13 23.65 17.41
C PRO A 514 27.77 22.29 17.73
N ASP A 515 28.50 22.20 18.85
CA ASP A 515 28.95 20.91 19.38
C ASP A 515 28.47 20.66 20.82
N LYS A 516 27.50 19.73 20.86
CA LYS A 516 27.33 18.55 21.73
C LYS A 516 27.69 18.57 23.23
N GLU A 517 26.58 18.50 23.98
CA GLU A 517 26.22 17.70 25.17
C GLU A 517 27.16 16.58 25.68
N PRO A 518 27.29 16.40 27.02
CA PRO A 518 27.92 15.24 27.66
C PRO A 518 26.94 14.12 28.07
N GLU A 519 27.50 12.91 28.18
CA GLU A 519 26.86 11.59 28.26
C GLU A 519 26.13 11.19 29.58
N PRO A 520 25.27 10.14 29.53
CA PRO A 520 24.48 9.64 30.66
C PRO A 520 25.14 8.49 31.48
N VAL A 521 24.62 8.34 32.71
CA VAL A 521 24.92 7.32 33.74
C VAL A 521 24.29 5.92 33.45
N PRO A 522 24.82 4.82 34.03
CA PRO A 522 24.68 3.47 33.49
C PRO A 522 23.44 2.69 33.96
N VAL A 523 22.97 1.78 33.09
CA VAL A 523 21.88 0.81 33.35
C VAL A 523 22.46 -0.61 33.54
N ILE A 524 21.91 -1.32 34.52
CA ILE A 524 22.20 -2.70 34.92
C ILE A 524 21.52 -3.67 33.93
N VAL A 525 22.25 -4.65 33.38
CA VAL A 525 21.74 -5.66 32.43
C VAL A 525 21.76 -7.07 33.07
N ALA A 526 20.64 -7.79 32.95
CA ALA A 526 20.46 -9.18 33.34
C ALA A 526 21.07 -10.17 32.30
N PRO A 527 21.42 -11.41 32.67
CA PRO A 527 22.20 -12.31 31.82
C PRO A 527 21.40 -12.96 30.68
N ALA A 528 22.08 -13.20 29.56
CA ALA A 528 21.59 -13.78 28.32
C ALA A 528 21.31 -15.30 28.40
N PRO A 529 20.42 -15.85 27.54
CA PRO A 529 20.23 -17.29 27.40
C PRO A 529 21.30 -17.94 26.50
N ILE A 530 21.69 -19.15 26.89
CA ILE A 530 22.66 -20.03 26.23
C ILE A 530 22.04 -20.68 24.98
N LEU A 531 22.75 -20.62 23.85
CA LEU A 531 22.44 -21.32 22.59
C LEU A 531 22.85 -22.81 22.68
N PRO A 532 22.04 -23.76 22.20
CA PRO A 532 22.51 -25.13 21.96
C PRO A 532 23.26 -25.26 20.63
N ALA A 533 24.19 -26.22 20.62
CA ALA A 533 25.15 -26.53 19.57
C ALA A 533 24.53 -27.09 18.27
N ALA A 534 25.30 -26.92 17.20
CA ALA A 534 25.05 -27.46 15.86
C ALA A 534 25.05 -29.00 15.84
N GLU A 535 24.04 -29.57 15.18
CA GLU A 535 23.90 -31.00 14.92
C GLU A 535 24.14 -31.28 13.43
N ALA A 536 24.94 -32.31 13.16
CA ALA A 536 25.49 -32.66 11.85
C ALA A 536 24.47 -33.36 10.95
N GLU A 537 24.52 -33.06 9.65
CA GLU A 537 23.75 -33.72 8.58
C GLU A 537 24.14 -35.20 8.43
N PRO A 538 23.17 -36.12 8.22
CA PRO A 538 23.47 -37.49 7.85
C PRO A 538 23.63 -37.65 6.32
N GLU A 539 24.64 -38.43 5.93
CA GLU A 539 24.91 -38.87 4.55
C GLU A 539 23.74 -39.65 3.91
N PRO A 540 23.54 -39.58 2.58
CA PRO A 540 22.55 -40.41 1.89
C PRO A 540 23.12 -41.79 1.52
N ALA A 541 22.44 -42.85 1.97
CA ALA A 541 22.67 -44.25 1.58
C ALA A 541 21.96 -44.59 0.22
N PRO A 542 22.31 -45.71 -0.44
CA PRO A 542 22.32 -45.83 -1.89
C PRO A 542 20.99 -46.25 -2.55
N ALA A 543 20.95 -46.07 -3.87
CA ALA A 543 19.83 -46.33 -4.78
C ALA A 543 19.30 -47.78 -4.77
N PRO A 544 17.98 -47.99 -4.89
CA PRO A 544 17.42 -49.28 -5.31
C PRO A 544 17.22 -49.32 -6.83
N SER A 545 17.60 -50.47 -7.39
CA SER A 545 17.60 -50.84 -8.79
C SER A 545 16.22 -50.81 -9.47
N GLN A 546 16.20 -50.37 -10.73
CA GLN A 546 15.09 -50.45 -11.66
C GLN A 546 14.94 -51.89 -12.22
N PRO A 547 13.73 -52.46 -12.31
CA PRO A 547 13.46 -53.58 -13.22
C PRO A 547 13.12 -53.06 -14.63
N GLU A 548 13.70 -53.71 -15.63
CA GLU A 548 13.45 -53.55 -17.06
C GLU A 548 12.07 -54.08 -17.51
N GLN A 549 11.74 -53.72 -18.77
CA GLN A 549 10.79 -54.32 -19.74
C GLN A 549 9.41 -53.66 -19.95
N PRO A 550 8.82 -53.75 -21.16
CA PRO A 550 9.40 -53.49 -22.49
C PRO A 550 8.46 -52.66 -23.40
N GLU A 551 9.02 -52.20 -24.52
CA GLU A 551 8.34 -51.57 -25.67
C GLU A 551 7.12 -52.34 -26.18
N GLN A 552 6.01 -51.65 -26.53
CA GLN A 552 5.14 -51.99 -27.67
C GLN A 552 4.38 -50.76 -28.23
N GLN A 553 4.70 -50.36 -29.47
CA GLN A 553 3.75 -49.85 -30.47
C GLN A 553 2.74 -50.99 -30.83
N PRO A 554 1.49 -50.76 -31.34
CA PRO A 554 1.27 -50.01 -32.60
C PRO A 554 -0.14 -49.44 -32.95
N LYS A 555 -0.14 -48.61 -34.01
CA LYS A 555 -1.07 -48.52 -35.18
C LYS A 555 -2.58 -48.23 -35.04
N HIS A 556 -2.96 -47.18 -35.78
CA HIS A 556 -4.29 -46.83 -36.30
C HIS A 556 -5.05 -47.96 -37.01
N VAL A 557 -6.39 -47.96 -36.90
CA VAL A 557 -7.33 -48.28 -38.01
C VAL A 557 -8.65 -47.50 -37.82
N ALA A 558 -9.07 -46.79 -38.87
CA ALA A 558 -10.39 -46.16 -39.01
C ALA A 558 -11.47 -47.18 -39.41
N LYS A 559 -12.75 -46.93 -39.08
CA LYS A 559 -13.91 -47.11 -40.01
C LYS A 559 -15.27 -46.70 -39.41
N HIS A 560 -15.95 -45.88 -40.22
CA HIS A 560 -17.39 -45.75 -40.50
C HIS A 560 -18.45 -45.41 -39.43
N LEU A 561 -19.07 -44.27 -39.71
CA LEU A 561 -20.41 -43.78 -39.34
C LEU A 561 -21.53 -44.70 -39.86
N PRO A 562 -22.75 -44.61 -39.28
CA PRO A 562 -23.89 -44.21 -40.10
C PRO A 562 -24.77 -43.13 -39.47
N LYS A 563 -25.46 -42.40 -40.34
CA LYS A 563 -26.45 -41.35 -40.05
C LYS A 563 -27.81 -41.98 -39.74
N THR A 564 -28.55 -41.40 -38.79
CA THR A 564 -30.00 -41.14 -38.89
C THR A 564 -30.37 -39.99 -37.94
N GLY A 565 -31.22 -39.08 -38.42
CA GLY A 565 -31.66 -37.90 -37.67
C GLY A 565 -32.91 -38.17 -36.84
N SER A 566 -33.08 -37.38 -35.78
CA SER A 566 -34.38 -36.85 -35.37
C SER A 566 -34.18 -35.71 -34.38
N THR A 567 -35.12 -34.78 -34.43
CA THR A 567 -35.20 -33.49 -33.73
C THR A 567 -35.17 -33.63 -32.20
N ALA A 568 -34.24 -32.92 -31.55
CA ALA A 568 -34.33 -32.58 -30.14
C ALA A 568 -33.47 -31.33 -29.84
N THR A 569 -34.11 -30.35 -29.22
CA THR A 569 -33.54 -29.16 -28.58
C THR A 569 -32.37 -29.53 -27.65
N PRO A 570 -31.18 -28.91 -27.70
CA PRO A 570 -30.14 -29.24 -26.74
C PRO A 570 -30.17 -28.27 -25.55
N VAL A 571 -30.37 -28.85 -24.37
CA VAL A 571 -29.83 -28.36 -23.11
C VAL A 571 -28.31 -28.39 -23.23
N LEU A 572 -27.68 -27.24 -23.44
CA LEU A 572 -26.23 -27.09 -23.68
C LEU A 572 -25.41 -27.08 -22.37
N GLY A 573 -25.78 -27.93 -21.41
CA GLY A 573 -25.19 -27.94 -20.06
C GLY A 573 -24.12 -29.01 -19.80
N SER A 574 -24.08 -30.12 -20.56
CA SER A 574 -23.23 -31.27 -20.20
C SER A 574 -22.18 -31.69 -21.24
N ALA A 575 -22.13 -31.08 -22.42
CA ALA A 575 -21.22 -31.50 -23.49
C ALA A 575 -19.85 -30.79 -23.50
N ILE A 576 -19.65 -29.73 -22.70
CA ILE A 576 -18.41 -28.92 -22.72
C ILE A 576 -17.41 -29.36 -21.64
N ALA A 577 -17.84 -30.03 -20.57
CA ALA A 577 -16.95 -30.56 -19.54
C ALA A 577 -15.96 -31.60 -20.09
N SER A 578 -16.32 -32.32 -21.16
CA SER A 578 -15.48 -33.34 -21.80
C SER A 578 -14.27 -32.77 -22.57
N LEU A 579 -14.28 -31.47 -22.93
CA LEU A 579 -13.14 -30.81 -23.58
C LEU A 579 -11.96 -30.62 -22.62
N PHE A 580 -12.18 -30.70 -21.30
CA PHE A 580 -11.17 -30.42 -20.29
C PHE A 580 -10.43 -31.66 -19.76
N ALA A 581 -10.92 -32.87 -20.01
CA ALA A 581 -10.20 -34.11 -19.67
C ALA A 581 -8.93 -34.33 -20.52
N GLY A 582 -8.74 -33.56 -21.61
CA GLY A 582 -7.53 -33.58 -22.45
C GLY A 582 -6.48 -32.50 -22.12
N LEU A 583 -6.68 -31.70 -21.06
CA LEU A 583 -5.88 -30.49 -20.76
C LEU A 583 -4.72 -30.72 -19.78
N THR A 584 -4.40 -31.97 -19.42
CA THR A 584 -3.27 -32.32 -18.53
C THR A 584 -1.93 -32.51 -19.25
N GLY A 585 -1.87 -32.36 -20.57
CA GLY A 585 -0.66 -32.66 -21.35
C GLY A 585 -0.15 -31.52 -22.22
N LEU A 586 0.09 -30.32 -21.68
CA LEU A 586 0.88 -29.27 -22.38
C LEU A 586 1.36 -28.12 -21.47
N ALA A 587 1.67 -28.43 -20.21
CA ALA A 587 2.46 -27.57 -19.31
C ALA A 587 3.69 -28.30 -18.73
N GLU A 588 4.09 -29.43 -19.33
CA GLU A 588 5.38 -30.08 -19.11
C GLU A 588 6.18 -30.10 -20.41
N SER A 589 6.77 -28.96 -20.80
CA SER A 589 7.89 -28.94 -21.75
C SER A 589 8.81 -27.71 -21.69
N PHE A 590 8.67 -26.82 -20.69
CA PHE A 590 9.62 -25.70 -20.52
C PHE A 590 10.11 -25.48 -19.08
N ALA A 591 10.24 -26.56 -18.30
CA ALA A 591 10.95 -26.56 -17.02
C ALA A 591 11.91 -27.76 -16.83
N ALA A 592 12.46 -28.34 -17.91
CA ALA A 592 13.45 -29.41 -17.80
C ALA A 592 14.54 -29.32 -18.88
N THR A 593 15.54 -28.45 -18.68
CA THR A 593 16.88 -28.68 -19.25
C THR A 593 17.96 -28.01 -18.39
N ARG A 594 18.29 -28.64 -17.26
CA ARG A 594 19.61 -28.45 -16.63
C ARG A 594 20.00 -29.64 -15.74
N LYS A 595 20.35 -30.77 -16.38
CA LYS A 595 21.45 -31.65 -15.94
C LYS A 595 21.67 -32.74 -16.97
N ARG A 596 22.79 -32.66 -17.70
CA ARG A 596 23.65 -33.79 -18.10
C ARG A 596 24.93 -33.23 -18.73
N ARG A 597 25.93 -33.07 -17.86
CA ARG A 597 27.36 -33.17 -18.21
C ARG A 597 28.01 -33.92 -17.05
N ASN A 598 27.93 -35.24 -17.13
CA ASN A 598 29.00 -36.23 -16.98
C ASN A 598 28.37 -37.59 -17.21
#